data_AF-A0A290GMV6-F1
#
_entry.id   AF-A0A290GMV6-F1
#
_cell.length_a   1.000
_cell.length_b   1.000
_cell.length_c   1.000
_cell.angle_alpha   90.00
_cell.angle_beta   90.00
_cell.angle_gamma   90.00
#
_symmetry.space_group_name_H-M   'P 1'
#
loop_
_entity.id
_entity.type
_entity.pdbx_description
1 polymer ?
#
loop_
_entity_poly.entity_id
_entity_poly.type
_entity_poly.pdbx_seq_one_letter_code
_entity_poly.pdbx_strand_id
1 'polypeptide(L)' 'DITNGCNSTVPHFNPLKKNHGAPADDERHAGDLGNVVAGPDGIAEFSITDIQIPLSGQHSILGRAVVVHADP' A
#
# COMPACT_ATOMS: atom_id res chain seq x y z
N ASP A 1 1.78 -13.28 -3.18
CA ASP A 1 2.30 -14.55 -2.64
C ASP A 1 2.26 -14.46 -1.13
N ILE A 2 1.73 -15.49 -0.46
CA ILE A 2 1.63 -15.57 1.01
C ILE A 2 2.21 -16.89 1.54
N THR A 3 2.97 -17.62 0.73
CA THR A 3 3.54 -18.92 1.10
C THR A 3 4.51 -18.85 2.29
N ASN A 4 5.14 -17.69 2.53
CA ASN A 4 5.92 -17.39 3.74
C ASN A 4 5.34 -16.17 4.50
N GLY A 5 4.01 -16.09 4.59
CA GLY A 5 3.30 -14.97 5.22
C GLY A 5 3.58 -13.64 4.52
N CYS A 6 3.60 -12.53 5.28
CA CYS A 6 3.86 -11.20 4.74
C CYS A 6 5.29 -11.03 4.18
N ASN A 7 6.24 -11.89 4.56
CA ASN A 7 7.61 -11.81 4.02
C ASN A 7 7.66 -12.10 2.51
N SER A 8 6.69 -12.84 1.99
CA SER A 8 6.55 -13.11 0.56
C SER A 8 5.94 -11.95 -0.24
N THR A 9 5.46 -10.88 0.40
CA THR A 9 4.78 -9.78 -0.31
C THR A 9 5.74 -8.76 -0.95
N VAL A 10 7.06 -8.96 -0.77
CA VAL A 10 8.15 -8.16 -1.35
C VAL A 10 8.03 -6.64 -1.02
N PRO A 11 8.91 -5.76 -1.55
CA PRO A 11 8.79 -4.32 -1.32
C PRO A 11 7.50 -3.70 -1.87
N HIS A 12 7.25 -2.44 -1.52
CA HIS A 12 6.09 -1.68 -1.98
C HIS A 12 5.94 -1.72 -3.50
N PHE A 13 4.68 -1.71 -3.96
CA PHE A 13 4.40 -1.70 -5.39
C PHE A 13 4.88 -0.40 -6.05
N ASN A 14 5.95 -0.49 -6.84
CA ASN A 14 6.64 0.66 -7.43
C ASN A 14 6.90 0.48 -8.95
N PRO A 15 5.85 0.51 -9.80
CA PRO A 15 6.00 0.32 -11.24
C PRO A 15 6.79 1.45 -11.93
N LEU A 16 6.79 2.65 -11.35
CA LEU A 16 7.44 3.86 -11.90
C LEU A 16 8.84 4.12 -11.34
N LYS A 17 9.34 3.26 -10.45
CA LYS A 17 10.69 3.35 -9.85
C LYS A 17 10.95 4.69 -9.14
N LYS A 18 9.94 5.20 -8.43
CA LYS A 18 10.04 6.39 -7.58
C LYS A 18 10.61 6.06 -6.20
N ASN A 19 10.97 7.08 -5.44
CA ASN A 19 11.24 6.92 -4.01
C ASN A 19 9.93 6.76 -3.22
N HIS A 20 10.04 6.34 -1.96
CA HIS A 20 8.91 6.30 -1.03
C HIS A 20 8.44 7.71 -0.69
N GLY A 21 7.13 7.91 -0.51
CA GLY A 21 6.55 9.21 -0.17
C GLY A 21 5.16 9.12 0.46
N ALA A 22 4.65 10.26 0.92
CA ALA A 22 3.30 10.36 1.46
C ALA A 22 2.24 10.26 0.34
N PRO A 23 0.98 9.85 0.60
CA PRO A 23 -0.02 9.65 -0.45
C PRO A 23 -0.34 10.86 -1.33
N ALA A 24 -0.09 12.07 -0.81
CA ALA A 24 -0.28 13.33 -1.53
C ALA A 24 0.95 13.77 -2.34
N ASP A 25 2.09 13.10 -2.17
CA ASP A 25 3.33 13.44 -2.88
C ASP A 25 3.28 12.93 -4.32
N ASP A 26 3.79 13.75 -5.23
CA ASP A 26 4.02 13.34 -6.62
C ASP A 26 5.13 12.27 -6.69
N GLU A 27 6.10 12.35 -5.77
CA GLU A 27 7.20 11.39 -5.63
C GLU A 27 6.86 10.37 -4.54
N ARG A 28 6.23 9.26 -4.95
CA ARG A 28 5.92 8.11 -4.09
C ARG A 28 5.83 6.83 -4.89
N HIS A 29 5.89 5.68 -4.22
CA HIS A 29 5.48 4.43 -4.85
C HIS A 29 3.96 4.41 -5.06
N ALA A 30 3.50 3.68 -6.08
CA ALA A 30 2.08 3.49 -6.30
C ALA A 30 1.38 2.80 -5.12
N GLY A 31 2.07 1.92 -4.40
CA GLY A 31 1.57 1.23 -3.21
C GLY A 31 1.63 2.04 -1.91
N ASP A 32 2.14 3.28 -1.93
CA ASP A 32 2.27 4.10 -0.71
C ASP A 32 0.93 4.77 -0.38
N LEU A 33 0.14 4.13 0.49
CA LEU A 33 -1.18 4.61 0.92
C LEU A 33 -1.17 5.31 2.28
N GLY A 34 0.01 5.44 2.90
CA GLY A 34 0.20 6.15 4.16
C GLY A 34 -0.31 5.38 5.37
N ASN A 35 -0.56 6.11 6.46
CA ASN A 35 -0.94 5.54 7.74
C ASN A 35 -2.47 5.43 7.90
N VAL A 36 -2.89 4.35 8.53
CA VAL A 36 -4.24 4.20 9.11
C VAL A 36 -4.13 4.40 10.61
N VAL A 37 -5.19 4.92 11.23
CA VAL A 37 -5.19 5.19 12.68
C VAL A 37 -6.15 4.23 13.34
N ALA A 38 -5.63 3.37 14.21
CA ALA A 38 -6.44 2.54 15.09
C ALA A 38 -6.96 3.36 16.26
N GLY A 39 -8.24 3.20 16.58
CA GLY A 39 -8.87 3.78 17.76
C GLY A 39 -8.38 3.16 19.07
N PRO A 40 -8.85 3.66 20.23
CA PRO A 40 -8.47 3.13 21.54
C PRO A 40 -8.86 1.65 21.77
N ASP A 41 -9.79 1.14 20.97
CA ASP A 41 -10.22 -0.27 20.94
C ASP A 41 -9.35 -1.15 20.02
N GLY A 42 -8.35 -0.57 19.35
CA GLY A 42 -7.48 -1.26 18.40
C GLY A 42 -8.08 -1.43 17.01
N ILE A 43 -9.23 -0.82 16.71
CA ILE A 43 -9.89 -0.92 15.40
C ILE A 43 -9.54 0.30 14.54
N ALA A 44 -9.02 0.06 13.34
CA ALA A 44 -8.83 1.10 12.33
C ALA A 44 -9.97 1.05 11.30
N GLU A 45 -10.88 2.02 11.34
CA GLU A 45 -11.85 2.26 10.27
C GLU A 45 -11.36 3.39 9.37
N PHE A 46 -11.21 3.11 8.08
CA PHE A 46 -10.68 4.09 7.13
C PHE A 46 -11.26 3.91 5.74
N SER A 47 -11.24 4.99 4.97
CA SER A 47 -11.60 5.02 3.55
C SER A 47 -10.57 5.87 2.81
N ILE A 48 -9.82 5.25 1.89
CA ILE A 48 -8.79 5.91 1.09
C ILE A 48 -9.23 5.88 -0.37
N THR A 49 -9.10 7.01 -1.05
CA THR A 49 -9.24 7.10 -2.51
C THR A 49 -7.89 7.49 -3.09
N ASP A 50 -7.41 6.71 -4.06
CA ASP A 50 -6.07 6.87 -4.61
C ASP A 50 -6.08 6.67 -6.14
N ILE A 51 -5.28 7.45 -6.86
CA ILE A 51 -5.24 7.48 -8.33
C ILE A 51 -4.08 6.65 -8.93
N GLN A 52 -3.15 6.16 -8.11
CA GLN A 52 -1.97 5.42 -8.54
C GLN A 52 -2.13 3.89 -8.49
N ILE A 53 -3.28 3.39 -8.01
CA ILE A 53 -3.59 1.96 -7.85
C ILE A 53 -4.73 1.46 -8.76
N PRO A 54 -4.51 1.38 -10.09
CA PRO A 54 -5.57 0.93 -10.99
C PRO A 54 -5.92 -0.55 -10.76
N LEU A 55 -7.15 -0.93 -11.11
CA LEU A 55 -7.62 -2.31 -11.04
C LEU A 55 -7.47 -3.08 -12.36
N SER A 56 -6.92 -2.45 -13.39
CA SER A 56 -6.73 -3.04 -14.73
C SER A 56 -5.47 -2.50 -15.40
N GLY A 57 -5.11 -3.10 -16.55
CA GLY A 57 -3.91 -2.74 -17.30
C GLY A 57 -2.61 -3.22 -16.65
N GLN A 58 -1.49 -2.79 -17.21
CA GLN A 58 -0.15 -3.27 -16.85
C GLN A 58 0.24 -2.98 -15.39
N HIS A 59 -0.28 -1.89 -14.81
CA HIS A 59 0.01 -1.48 -13.43
C HIS A 59 -1.10 -1.89 -12.44
N SER A 60 -1.96 -2.84 -12.81
CA SER A 60 -3.03 -3.30 -11.93
C SER A 60 -2.51 -3.81 -10.58
N ILE A 61 -3.24 -3.50 -9.51
CA ILE A 61 -3.00 -4.04 -8.17
C ILE A 61 -3.71 -5.37 -7.89
N LEU A 62 -4.54 -5.88 -8.81
CA LEU A 62 -5.19 -7.17 -8.63
C LEU A 62 -4.16 -8.30 -8.52
N GLY A 63 -4.36 -9.19 -7.55
CA GLY A 63 -3.43 -10.29 -7.24
C GLY A 63 -2.21 -9.89 -6.38
N ARG A 64 -2.09 -8.62 -5.99
CA ARG A 64 -1.10 -8.16 -5.01
C ARG A 64 -1.64 -8.28 -3.58
N ALA A 65 -0.84 -7.87 -2.60
CA ALA A 65 -1.19 -7.89 -1.20
C ALA A 65 -1.39 -6.47 -0.66
N VAL A 66 -2.29 -6.34 0.33
CA VAL A 66 -2.37 -5.19 1.22
C VAL A 66 -1.70 -5.59 2.53
N VAL A 67 -0.77 -4.76 3.01
CA VAL A 67 0.03 -5.02 4.21
C VAL A 67 -0.15 -3.86 5.18
N VAL A 68 -0.46 -4.18 6.44
CA VAL A 68 -0.51 -3.22 7.55
C VAL A 68 0.71 -3.49 8.44
N HIS A 69 1.46 -2.43 8.75
CA HIS A 69 2.66 -2.51 9.57
C HIS A 69 2.35 -2.32 11.06
N ALA A 70 3.22 -2.85 11.92
CA ALA A 70 3.10 -2.72 13.36
C ALA A 70 3.36 -1.29 13.85
N ASP A 71 4.27 -0.58 13.18
CA ASP A 71 4.72 0.76 13.54
C ASP A 71 4.69 1.70 12.32
N PRO A 72 4.51 3.02 12.52
CA PRO A 72 4.56 4.04 11.46
C PRO A 72 5.91 4.24 10.78
#